data_AF-A0A2T5X6Y9-F1
#
_entry.id   AF-A0A2T5X6Y9-F1
#
_cell.length_a   1.000
_cell.length_b   1.000
_cell.length_c   1.000
_cell.angle_alpha   90.00
_cell.angle_beta   90.00
_cell.angle_gamma   90.00
#
_symmetry.space_group_name_H-M   'P 1'
#
loop_
_entity.id
_entity.type
_entity.pdbx_description
1 polymer ?
#
loop_
_entity_poly.entity_id
_entity_poly.type
_entity_poly.pdbx_seq_one_letter_code
_entity_poly.pdbx_strand_id
1 'polypeptide(L)'
;MDGIFNVLADSVRRDILVTLRNAAPADVSVGELVAAVGTTQPTASKHLKVLREAGLVTVREEGQHRFYRLNSDPLAAVEGWVGALNTAPIATVDAATEPTSASGHAPNSPENPARILPDADYEGLGRQLGRFVADLVHEARGVAEAAQKIVTDTTQVVTEKTGEIAERITRIR
;
A
#
# COMPACT_ATOMS: atom_id res chain seq x y z
N MET A 1 -13.28 -6.10 -16.14
CA MET A 1 -12.34 -5.32 -15.29
C MET A 1 -11.71 -4.17 -16.04
N ASP A 2 -11.59 -4.29 -17.36
CA ASP A 2 -10.85 -3.36 -18.21
C ASP A 2 -11.32 -1.92 -17.99
N GLY A 3 -10.44 -1.11 -17.41
CA GLY A 3 -10.69 0.30 -17.12
C GLY A 3 -10.80 0.68 -15.64
N ILE A 4 -11.20 -0.21 -14.72
CA ILE A 4 -11.35 0.18 -13.29
C ILE A 4 -10.02 0.59 -12.67
N PHE A 5 -8.93 -0.09 -13.03
CA PHE A 5 -7.59 0.29 -12.60
C PHE A 5 -7.15 1.64 -13.16
N ASN A 6 -7.51 1.95 -14.41
CA ASN A 6 -7.25 3.29 -14.98
C ASN A 6 -8.01 4.38 -14.23
N VAL A 7 -9.23 4.08 -13.79
CA VAL A 7 -10.01 4.99 -12.94
C VAL A 7 -9.34 5.13 -11.56
N LEU A 8 -8.89 4.06 -10.93
CA LEU A 8 -8.27 4.11 -9.60
C LEU A 8 -6.81 4.62 -9.60
N ALA A 9 -6.16 4.71 -10.76
CA ALA A 9 -4.76 5.15 -10.87
C ALA A 9 -4.54 6.65 -10.56
N ASP A 10 -5.60 7.46 -10.58
CA ASP A 10 -5.54 8.90 -10.36
C ASP A 10 -5.75 9.25 -8.88
N SER A 11 -4.83 10.04 -8.32
CA SER A 11 -4.84 10.40 -6.91
C SER A 11 -6.11 11.15 -6.50
N VAL A 12 -6.53 12.15 -7.29
CA VAL A 12 -7.73 12.96 -6.98
C VAL A 12 -8.98 12.08 -6.96
N ARG A 13 -9.09 11.10 -7.87
CA ARG A 13 -10.20 10.13 -7.84
C ARG A 13 -10.18 9.29 -6.58
N ARG A 14 -9.01 8.82 -6.13
CA ARG A 14 -8.89 8.09 -4.85
C ARG A 14 -9.26 8.95 -3.64
N ASP A 15 -8.82 10.21 -3.63
CA ASP A 15 -9.11 11.15 -2.53
C ASP A 15 -10.60 11.46 -2.44
N ILE A 16 -11.29 11.62 -3.59
CA ILE A 16 -12.76 11.74 -3.64
C ILE A 16 -13.43 10.49 -3.05
N LEU A 17 -13.01 9.29 -3.47
CA LEU A 17 -13.60 8.04 -2.96
C LEU A 17 -13.39 7.87 -1.45
N VAL A 18 -12.20 8.22 -0.95
CA VAL A 18 -11.87 8.23 0.49
C VAL A 18 -12.72 9.23 1.25
N THR A 19 -12.92 10.43 0.69
CA THR A 19 -13.76 11.47 1.30
C THR A 19 -15.21 11.01 1.40
N LEU A 20 -15.77 10.44 0.32
CA LEU A 20 -17.13 9.89 0.31
C LEU A 20 -17.29 8.71 1.28
N ARG A 21 -16.29 7.84 1.39
CA ARG A 21 -16.27 6.75 2.38
C ARG A 21 -16.37 7.30 3.80
N ASN A 22 -15.56 8.31 4.12
CA ASN A 22 -15.50 8.87 5.48
C ASN A 22 -16.76 9.65 5.86
N ALA A 23 -17.50 10.16 4.88
CA ALA A 23 -18.77 10.86 5.09
C ALA A 23 -19.98 9.92 5.19
N ALA A 24 -19.82 8.61 4.94
CA ALA A 24 -20.94 7.67 4.98
C ALA A 24 -21.62 7.64 6.36
N PRO A 25 -22.97 7.59 6.42
CA PRO A 25 -23.91 7.36 5.31
C PRO A 25 -24.44 8.64 4.63
N ALA A 26 -23.87 9.81 4.89
CA ALA A 26 -24.33 11.07 4.29
C ALA A 26 -23.96 11.18 2.81
N ASP A 27 -24.71 11.99 2.06
CA ASP A 27 -24.31 12.40 0.71
C ASP A 27 -23.49 13.69 0.79
N VAL A 28 -22.52 13.85 -0.10
CA VAL A 28 -21.60 14.99 -0.11
C VAL A 28 -21.78 15.80 -1.39
N SER A 29 -21.93 17.12 -1.26
CA SER A 29 -22.03 18.02 -2.40
C SER A 29 -20.70 18.18 -3.14
N VAL A 30 -20.75 18.63 -4.39
CA VAL A 30 -19.53 18.94 -5.16
C VAL A 30 -18.67 20.00 -4.45
N GLY A 31 -19.29 21.00 -3.84
CA GLY A 31 -18.57 22.08 -3.14
C GLY A 31 -17.79 21.56 -1.93
N GLU A 32 -18.40 20.67 -1.14
CA GLU A 32 -17.72 20.02 -0.02
C GLU A 32 -16.58 19.11 -0.48
N LEU A 33 -16.76 18.36 -1.57
CA LEU A 33 -15.69 17.54 -2.15
C LEU A 33 -14.52 18.39 -2.65
N VAL A 34 -14.81 19.53 -3.28
CA VAL A 34 -13.80 20.50 -3.73
C VAL A 34 -12.99 21.02 -2.54
N ALA A 35 -13.67 21.41 -1.46
CA ALA A 35 -13.03 21.90 -0.25
C ALA A 35 -12.18 20.82 0.43
N ALA A 36 -12.67 19.59 0.51
CA ALA A 36 -11.98 18.48 1.19
C ALA A 36 -10.75 17.97 0.42
N VAL A 37 -10.86 17.85 -0.91
CA VAL A 37 -9.78 17.30 -1.76
C VAL A 37 -8.78 18.39 -2.20
N GLY A 38 -9.13 19.67 -2.06
CA GLY A 38 -8.24 20.78 -2.43
C GLY A 38 -8.06 20.94 -3.94
N THR A 39 -9.11 20.65 -4.71
CA THR A 39 -9.11 20.76 -6.19
C THR A 39 -10.10 21.82 -6.67
N THR A 40 -10.10 22.15 -7.96
CA THR A 40 -11.09 23.09 -8.51
C THR A 40 -12.39 22.39 -8.87
N GLN A 41 -13.50 23.13 -8.90
CA GLN A 41 -14.81 22.57 -9.26
C GLN A 41 -14.90 21.96 -10.67
N PRO A 42 -14.30 22.55 -11.73
CA PRO A 42 -14.24 21.90 -13.04
C PRO A 42 -13.49 20.57 -13.01
N THR A 43 -12.36 20.52 -12.28
CA THR A 43 -11.56 19.31 -12.12
C THR A 43 -12.34 18.25 -11.35
N ALA A 44 -12.92 18.58 -10.19
CA ALA A 44 -13.78 17.68 -9.43
C ALA A 44 -14.94 17.14 -10.27
N SER A 45 -15.62 17.99 -11.05
CA SER A 45 -16.73 17.58 -11.91
C SER A 45 -16.30 16.59 -12.99
N LYS A 46 -15.11 16.78 -13.58
CA LYS A 46 -14.52 15.83 -14.53
C LYS A 46 -14.23 14.48 -13.87
N HIS A 47 -13.61 14.47 -12.69
CA HIS A 47 -13.32 13.23 -11.95
C HIS A 47 -14.60 12.50 -11.53
N LEU A 48 -15.61 13.24 -11.03
CA LEU A 48 -16.92 12.68 -10.64
C LEU A 48 -17.67 12.07 -11.83
N LYS A 49 -17.57 12.68 -13.03
CA LYS A 49 -18.11 12.09 -14.25
C LYS A 49 -17.48 10.72 -14.53
N VAL A 50 -16.15 10.63 -14.50
CA VAL A 50 -15.42 9.37 -14.73
C VAL A 50 -15.75 8.32 -13.66
N LEU A 51 -15.81 8.71 -12.39
CA LEU A 51 -16.17 7.82 -11.29
C LEU A 51 -17.61 7.29 -11.43
N ARG A 52 -18.55 8.13 -11.87
CA ARG A 52 -19.94 7.75 -12.12
C ARG A 52 -20.05 6.79 -13.31
N GLU A 53 -19.32 7.05 -14.39
CA GLU A 53 -19.27 6.15 -15.55
C GLU A 53 -18.68 4.78 -15.19
N ALA A 54 -17.74 4.74 -14.24
CA ALA A 54 -17.20 3.51 -13.67
C ALA A 54 -18.10 2.85 -12.61
N GLY A 55 -19.24 3.46 -12.27
CA GLY A 55 -20.17 2.98 -11.25
C GLY A 55 -19.67 3.10 -9.81
N LEU A 56 -18.53 3.76 -9.56
CA LEU A 56 -17.91 3.88 -8.23
C LEU A 56 -18.58 4.93 -7.34
N VAL A 57 -19.46 5.76 -7.90
CA VAL A 57 -20.26 6.73 -7.16
C VAL A 57 -21.69 6.78 -7.70
N THR A 58 -22.64 7.03 -6.81
CA THR A 58 -24.01 7.41 -7.18
C THR A 58 -24.20 8.91 -7.02
N VAL A 59 -25.17 9.46 -7.75
CA VAL A 59 -25.54 10.88 -7.68
C VAL A 59 -27.02 11.03 -7.40
N ARG A 60 -27.36 11.98 -6.52
CA ARG A 60 -28.71 12.44 -6.25
C ARG A 60 -28.79 13.93 -6.55
N GLU A 61 -29.84 14.35 -7.24
CA GLU A 61 -30.08 15.76 -7.55
C GLU A 61 -31.11 16.34 -6.58
N GLU A 62 -30.82 17.54 -6.05
CA GLU A 62 -31.72 18.27 -5.17
C GLU A 62 -31.66 19.76 -5.53
N GLY A 63 -32.67 20.20 -6.28
CA GLY A 63 -32.68 21.53 -6.90
C GLY A 63 -31.49 21.71 -7.85
N GLN A 64 -30.65 22.71 -7.58
CA GLN A 64 -29.44 22.99 -8.37
C GLN A 64 -28.20 22.24 -7.86
N HIS A 65 -28.30 21.53 -6.74
CA HIS A 65 -27.18 20.85 -6.12
C HIS A 65 -27.14 19.37 -6.50
N ARG A 66 -25.92 18.86 -6.64
CA ARG A 66 -25.64 17.43 -6.85
C ARG A 66 -24.89 16.89 -5.67
N PHE A 67 -25.44 15.80 -5.14
CA PHE A 67 -24.93 15.10 -3.98
C PHE A 67 -24.42 13.72 -4.41
N TYR A 68 -23.24 13.35 -3.96
CA TYR A 68 -22.56 12.11 -4.33
C TYR A 68 -22.41 11.20 -3.13
N ARG A 69 -22.43 9.90 -3.41
CA ARG A 69 -22.18 8.85 -2.43
C ARG A 69 -21.29 7.79 -3.06
N LEU A 70 -20.44 7.17 -2.24
CA LEU A 70 -19.62 6.03 -2.66
C LEU A 70 -20.52 4.84 -3.02
N ASN A 71 -20.24 4.20 -4.15
CA ASN A 71 -20.70 2.86 -4.48
C ASN A 71 -19.50 1.92 -4.53
N SER A 72 -19.38 1.05 -3.53
CA SER A 72 -18.27 0.11 -3.41
C SER A 72 -18.46 -1.17 -4.22
N ASP A 73 -19.66 -1.43 -4.77
CA ASP A 73 -19.96 -2.70 -5.46
C ASP A 73 -18.96 -3.05 -6.58
N PRO A 74 -18.51 -2.10 -7.44
CA PRO A 74 -17.52 -2.43 -8.48
C PRO A 74 -16.15 -2.83 -7.93
N LEU A 75 -15.83 -2.47 -6.68
CA LEU A 75 -14.55 -2.80 -6.04
C LEU A 75 -14.46 -4.25 -5.61
N ALA A 76 -15.59 -4.96 -5.42
CA ALA A 76 -15.58 -6.37 -5.03
C ALA A 76 -14.82 -7.25 -6.04
N ALA A 77 -14.92 -6.92 -7.34
CA ALA A 77 -14.15 -7.61 -8.37
C ALA A 77 -12.64 -7.38 -8.19
N VAL A 78 -12.23 -6.13 -7.93
CA VAL A 78 -10.82 -5.75 -7.70
C VAL A 78 -10.28 -6.46 -6.47
N GLU A 79 -11.03 -6.46 -5.38
CA GLU A 79 -10.68 -7.16 -4.14
C GLU A 79 -10.47 -8.65 -4.38
N GLY A 80 -11.40 -9.31 -5.09
CA GLY A 80 -11.27 -10.74 -5.42
C GLY A 80 -10.02 -11.05 -6.26
N TRP A 81 -9.69 -10.19 -7.23
CA TRP A 81 -8.47 -10.36 -8.04
C TRP A 81 -7.19 -10.15 -7.23
N VAL A 82 -7.11 -9.10 -6.41
CA VAL A 82 -5.96 -8.86 -5.52
C VAL A 82 -5.83 -10.01 -4.50
N GLY A 83 -6.93 -10.47 -3.93
CA GLY A 83 -6.97 -11.59 -2.99
C GLY A 83 -6.41 -12.88 -3.60
N ALA A 84 -6.74 -13.16 -4.87
CA ALA A 84 -6.19 -14.30 -5.60
C ALA A 84 -4.66 -14.21 -5.78
N LEU A 85 -4.10 -13.01 -5.99
CA LEU A 85 -2.64 -12.82 -6.09
C LEU A 85 -1.93 -12.98 -4.75
N ASN A 86 -2.54 -12.52 -3.66
CA ASN A 86 -1.97 -12.60 -2.31
C ASN A 86 -2.02 -14.01 -1.71
N THR A 87 -2.82 -14.91 -2.28
CA THR A 87 -3.01 -16.28 -1.76
C THR A 87 -1.88 -17.23 -2.21
N ALA A 88 -1.08 -16.86 -3.22
CA ALA A 88 0.13 -17.60 -3.52
C ALA A 88 1.16 -17.32 -2.41
N PRO A 89 1.71 -18.35 -1.71
CA PRO A 89 2.88 -18.12 -0.90
C PRO A 89 3.94 -17.57 -1.85
N ILE A 90 4.37 -16.33 -1.61
CA ILE A 90 5.63 -15.84 -2.13
C ILE A 90 6.61 -16.87 -1.61
N ALA A 91 7.04 -17.81 -2.47
CA ALA A 91 8.01 -18.80 -2.08
C ALA A 91 9.20 -17.98 -1.58
N THR A 92 9.34 -17.90 -0.26
CA THR A 92 10.59 -17.48 0.35
C THR A 92 11.59 -18.39 -0.32
N VAL A 93 12.50 -17.80 -1.08
CA VAL A 93 13.65 -18.50 -1.64
C VAL A 93 14.35 -19.11 -0.45
N ASP A 94 13.96 -20.35 -0.15
CA ASP A 94 14.30 -21.01 1.09
C ASP A 94 15.78 -21.34 0.96
N ALA A 95 16.51 -20.96 1.99
CA ALA A 95 17.94 -21.13 2.10
C ALA A 95 18.25 -22.62 2.19
N ALA A 96 18.44 -23.28 1.05
CA ALA A 96 19.12 -24.57 0.93
C ALA A 96 19.50 -24.83 -0.53
N THR A 97 20.53 -24.16 -1.01
CA THR A 97 21.39 -24.78 -2.03
C THR A 97 22.75 -24.98 -1.39
N GLU A 98 22.86 -26.08 -0.65
CA GLU A 98 24.15 -26.71 -0.44
C GLU A 98 24.80 -26.92 -1.83
N PRO A 99 26.11 -26.62 -1.98
CA PRO A 99 26.80 -26.82 -3.24
C PRO A 99 27.03 -28.32 -3.46
N THR A 100 26.03 -29.04 -3.97
CA THR A 100 26.26 -30.36 -4.55
C THR A 100 26.97 -30.16 -5.89
N SER A 101 28.25 -30.51 -5.88
CA SER A 101 29.04 -30.72 -7.09
C SER A 101 28.37 -31.78 -7.96
N ALA A 102 27.83 -31.38 -9.11
CA ALA A 102 27.52 -32.28 -10.19
C ALA A 102 27.63 -31.56 -11.53
N SER A 103 28.58 -32.04 -12.33
CA SER A 103 28.77 -31.77 -13.75
C SER A 103 27.47 -32.01 -14.53
N GLY A 104 27.10 -31.08 -15.42
CA GLY A 104 25.94 -31.29 -16.30
C GLY A 104 25.42 -30.02 -17.01
N HIS A 105 25.95 -29.79 -18.20
CA HIS A 105 25.57 -28.80 -19.23
C HIS A 105 24.07 -28.65 -19.51
N ALA A 106 23.54 -27.42 -19.70
CA ALA A 106 22.72 -26.96 -20.86
C ALA A 106 22.37 -25.44 -20.74
N PRO A 107 21.76 -24.78 -21.75
CA PRO A 107 22.39 -23.66 -22.47
C PRO A 107 21.64 -22.32 -22.27
N ASN A 108 22.30 -21.21 -22.61
CA ASN A 108 21.81 -19.83 -22.53
C ASN A 108 21.88 -19.19 -21.13
N SER A 109 23.09 -18.97 -20.63
CA SER A 109 23.35 -17.88 -19.66
C SER A 109 23.88 -16.66 -20.40
N PRO A 110 23.47 -15.43 -20.03
CA PRO A 110 24.20 -14.23 -20.45
C PRO A 110 25.67 -14.41 -20.08
N GLU A 111 26.54 -14.03 -21.01
CA GLU A 111 27.96 -14.36 -21.03
C GLU A 111 28.61 -14.21 -19.65
N ASN A 112 29.33 -15.24 -19.20
CA ASN A 112 30.08 -15.19 -17.95
C ASN A 112 31.08 -14.02 -18.00
N PRO A 113 30.94 -12.98 -17.15
CA PRO A 113 31.77 -11.77 -17.21
C PRO A 113 33.26 -12.06 -16.97
N ALA A 114 33.58 -13.19 -16.33
CA ALA A 114 34.96 -13.68 -16.16
C ALA A 114 35.68 -13.95 -17.50
N ARG A 115 34.95 -14.05 -18.61
CA ARG A 115 35.52 -14.18 -19.96
C ARG A 115 35.86 -12.84 -20.62
N ILE A 116 35.20 -11.75 -20.19
CA ILE A 116 35.31 -10.40 -20.76
C ILE A 116 36.42 -9.62 -20.04
N LEU A 117 36.56 -9.82 -18.73
CA LEU A 117 37.60 -9.22 -17.89
C LEU A 117 38.27 -10.33 -17.06
N PRO A 118 39.32 -11.00 -17.60
CA PRO A 118 39.93 -12.17 -16.98
C PRO A 118 40.71 -11.86 -15.69
N ASP A 119 41.12 -10.61 -15.50
CA ASP A 119 41.95 -10.18 -14.36
C ASP A 119 41.17 -9.38 -13.30
N ALA A 120 39.85 -9.31 -13.40
CA ALA A 120 39.04 -8.64 -12.39
C ALA A 120 38.93 -9.51 -11.12
N ASP A 121 39.18 -8.91 -9.95
CA ASP A 121 39.03 -9.57 -8.65
C ASP A 121 37.54 -9.72 -8.29
N TYR A 122 36.89 -10.70 -8.91
CA TYR A 122 35.48 -11.03 -8.66
C TYR A 122 35.24 -11.55 -7.24
N GLU A 123 36.25 -12.13 -6.59
CA GLU A 123 36.13 -12.54 -5.19
C GLU A 123 36.08 -11.32 -4.26
N GLY A 124 36.93 -10.33 -4.51
CA GLY A 124 36.93 -9.05 -3.80
C GLY A 124 35.61 -8.31 -3.99
N LEU A 125 35.12 -8.26 -5.23
CA LEU A 125 33.83 -7.65 -5.56
C LEU A 125 32.66 -8.37 -4.88
N GLY A 126 32.65 -9.71 -4.91
CA GLY A 126 31.62 -10.52 -4.26
C GLY A 126 31.60 -10.33 -2.75
N ARG A 127 32.78 -10.29 -2.10
CA ARG A 127 32.90 -9.99 -0.66
C ARG A 127 32.48 -8.56 -0.31
N GLN A 128 32.74 -7.60 -1.19
CA GLN A 128 32.36 -6.20 -0.98
C GLN A 128 30.84 -6.01 -1.15
N LEU A 129 30.25 -6.62 -2.17
CA LEU A 129 28.82 -6.61 -2.41
C LEU A 129 28.05 -7.37 -1.31
N GLY A 130 28.59 -8.51 -0.87
CA GLY A 130 28.02 -9.30 0.23
C GLY A 130 27.98 -8.53 1.54
N ARG A 131 29.04 -7.77 1.87
CA ARG A 131 29.05 -6.89 3.06
C ARG A 131 28.02 -5.76 2.94
N PHE A 132 27.96 -5.09 1.79
CA PHE A 132 26.99 -4.02 1.56
C PHE A 132 25.53 -4.47 1.67
N VAL A 133 25.20 -5.66 1.12
CA VAL A 133 23.86 -6.26 1.27
C VAL A 133 23.59 -6.64 2.73
N ALA A 134 24.58 -7.19 3.44
CA ALA A 134 24.44 -7.51 4.86
C ALA A 134 24.21 -6.26 5.73
N ASP A 135 24.92 -5.17 5.44
CA ASP A 135 24.77 -3.89 6.15
C ASP A 135 23.36 -3.31 5.91
N LEU A 136 22.87 -3.33 4.67
CA LEU A 136 21.49 -2.92 4.33
C LEU A 136 20.43 -3.76 5.04
N VAL A 137 20.61 -5.08 5.11
CA VAL A 137 19.67 -5.98 5.80
C VAL A 137 19.70 -5.74 7.32
N HIS A 138 20.88 -5.51 7.89
CA HIS A 138 21.03 -5.22 9.32
C HIS A 138 20.41 -3.87 9.69
N GLU A 139 20.57 -2.85 8.86
CA GLU A 139 19.97 -1.53 9.02
C GLU A 139 18.43 -1.59 8.91
N ALA A 140 17.90 -2.31 7.92
CA ALA A 140 16.45 -2.50 7.76
C ALA A 140 15.83 -3.21 8.96
N ARG A 141 16.53 -4.19 9.55
CA ARG A 141 16.09 -4.90 10.76
C ARG A 141 16.07 -3.96 11.97
N GLY A 142 17.07 -3.10 12.12
CA GLY A 142 17.11 -2.10 13.19
C GLY A 142 15.95 -1.09 13.12
N VAL A 143 15.58 -0.65 11.91
CA VAL A 143 14.42 0.24 11.70
C VAL A 143 13.10 -0.46 12.07
N ALA A 144 12.95 -1.74 11.70
CA ALA A 144 11.76 -2.52 12.06
C ALA A 144 11.64 -2.73 13.58
N GLU A 145 12.74 -3.04 14.26
CA GLU A 145 12.78 -3.20 15.72
C GLU A 145 12.48 -1.86 16.45
N ALA A 146 13.00 -0.74 15.94
CA ALA A 146 12.70 0.59 16.46
C ALA A 146 11.22 0.97 16.29
N ALA A 147 10.63 0.69 15.12
CA ALA A 147 9.21 0.94 14.86
C ALA A 147 8.31 0.09 15.78
N GLN A 148 8.66 -1.18 15.99
CA GLN A 148 7.93 -2.07 16.91
C GLN A 148 7.99 -1.55 18.36
N LYS A 149 9.14 -1.02 18.78
CA LYS A 149 9.31 -0.43 20.13
C LYS A 149 8.43 0.80 20.33
N ILE A 150 8.37 1.71 19.34
CA ILE A 150 7.52 2.93 19.41
C ILE A 150 6.04 2.57 19.53
N VAL A 151 5.57 1.59 18.75
CA VAL A 151 4.18 1.11 18.80
C VAL A 151 3.86 0.51 20.17
N THR A 152 4.78 -0.27 20.74
CA THR A 152 4.59 -0.92 22.04
C THR A 152 4.58 0.11 23.18
N ASP A 153 5.54 1.06 23.20
CA ASP A 153 5.63 2.12 24.21
C ASP A 153 4.37 3.02 24.18
N THR A 154 3.87 3.35 22.98
CA THR A 154 2.65 4.16 22.82
C THR A 154 1.41 3.41 23.33
N THR A 155 1.31 2.11 23.08
CA THR A 155 0.19 1.28 23.53
C THR A 155 0.17 1.16 25.06
N GLN A 156 1.33 1.05 25.71
CA GLN A 156 1.43 0.99 27.17
C GLN A 156 0.98 2.31 27.83
N VAL A 157 1.42 3.47 27.32
CA VAL A 157 1.05 4.79 27.87
C VAL A 157 -0.46 5.05 27.77
N VAL A 158 -1.08 4.65 26.66
CA VAL A 158 -2.55 4.78 26.48
C VAL A 158 -3.31 3.88 27.44
N THR A 159 -2.82 2.66 27.66
CA THR A 159 -3.44 1.69 28.57
C THR A 159 -3.35 2.16 30.03
N GLU A 160 -2.19 2.66 30.46
CA GLU A 160 -1.99 3.21 31.81
C GLU A 160 -2.88 4.44 32.08
N LYS A 161 -2.92 5.40 31.15
CA LYS A 161 -3.80 6.59 31.29
C LYS A 161 -5.28 6.23 31.32
N THR A 162 -5.70 5.21 30.57
CA THR A 162 -7.10 4.77 30.56
C THR A 162 -7.48 4.12 31.91
N GLY A 163 -6.57 3.37 32.52
CA GLY A 163 -6.73 2.83 33.87
C GLY A 163 -6.82 3.91 34.96
N GLU A 164 -5.94 4.91 34.93
CA GLU A 164 -5.96 6.03 35.90
C GLU A 164 -7.26 6.85 35.85
N ILE A 165 -7.82 7.02 34.64
CA ILE A 165 -9.10 7.72 34.45
C ILE A 165 -10.26 6.89 35.00
N ALA A 166 -10.28 5.58 34.73
CA ALA A 166 -11.29 4.67 35.25
C ALA A 166 -11.27 4.59 36.79
N GLU A 167 -10.09 4.59 37.40
CA GLU A 167 -9.94 4.63 38.87
C GLU A 167 -10.38 5.97 39.48
N ARG A 168 -10.08 7.11 38.83
CA ARG A 168 -10.53 8.43 39.28
C ARG A 168 -12.05 8.59 39.24
N ILE A 169 -12.70 8.04 38.23
CA ILE A 169 -14.17 8.06 38.11
C ILE A 169 -14.82 7.21 39.20
N THR A 170 -14.21 6.07 39.56
CA THR A 170 -14.73 5.17 40.59
C THR A 170 -14.61 5.75 42.00
N ARG A 171 -13.62 6.61 42.28
CA ARG A 171 -13.39 7.22 43.61
C ARG A 171 -14.30 8.42 43.92
N ILE A 172 -15.03 8.94 42.93
CA ILE A 172 -15.90 10.13 43.07
C ILE A 172 -17.36 9.72 43.33
N ARG A 173 -17.68 8.43 43.24
CA ARG A 173 -19.01 7.86 43.52
C ARG A 173 -19.06 7.29 44.93
#